data_AF-A0A1M6NK00-F1
#
_entry.id   AF-A0A1M6NK00-F1
#
_cell.length_a   1.000
_cell.length_b   1.000
_cell.length_c   1.000
_cell.angle_alpha   90.00
_cell.angle_beta   90.00
_cell.angle_gamma   90.00
#
_symmetry.space_group_name_H-M   'P 1'
#
loop_
_entity.id
_entity.type
_entity.pdbx_description
1 polymer ?
#
loop_
_entity_poly.entity_id
_entity_poly.type
_entity_poly.pdbx_seq_one_letter_code
_entity_poly.pdbx_strand_id
1 'polypeptide(L)'
;MKYNKELKLVLFSLVAVVIVCPIIYRFLPNWEGLVGDVGESGAWIVTIIYHTVYGLFVGAGTLASSLVLKKINRTNSLPLAVVAAILSAVFLDVLFIYIKANTIGFAGAVAILLAMSFTLNFVLSRKAV
;
A
#
# COMPACT_ATOMS: atom_id res chain seq x y z
N MET A 1 -10.69 -22.70 11.39
CA MET A 1 -10.47 -21.87 10.17
C MET A 1 -10.72 -20.37 10.42
N LYS A 2 -10.07 -19.75 11.42
CA LYS A 2 -10.33 -18.34 11.82
C LYS A 2 -9.61 -17.29 10.95
N TYR A 3 -8.80 -17.70 9.97
CA TYR A 3 -7.92 -16.84 9.17
C TYR A 3 -8.51 -16.35 7.83
N ASN A 4 -9.71 -16.81 7.45
CA ASN A 4 -10.22 -16.59 6.09
C ASN A 4 -10.49 -15.11 5.80
N LYS A 5 -10.96 -14.32 6.78
CA LYS A 5 -11.27 -12.91 6.57
C LYS A 5 -10.00 -12.05 6.52
N GLU A 6 -9.11 -12.20 7.49
CA GLU A 6 -7.87 -11.43 7.60
C GLU A 6 -6.96 -11.71 6.39
N LEU A 7 -6.84 -12.97 5.98
CA LEU A 7 -6.09 -13.34 4.78
C LEU A 7 -6.68 -12.71 3.52
N LYS A 8 -8.01 -12.68 3.37
CA LYS A 8 -8.67 -11.98 2.26
C LYS A 8 -8.35 -10.49 2.24
N LEU A 9 -8.39 -9.81 3.39
CA LEU A 9 -8.03 -8.39 3.45
C LEU A 9 -6.60 -8.16 2.97
N VAL A 10 -5.65 -8.97 3.45
CA VAL A 10 -4.23 -8.86 3.07
C VAL A 10 -4.03 -9.12 1.57
N LEU A 11 -4.58 -10.21 1.05
CA LEU A 11 -4.39 -10.58 -0.36
C LEU A 11 -5.01 -9.56 -1.31
N PHE A 12 -6.21 -9.07 -1.02
CA PHE A 12 -6.86 -8.06 -1.85
C PHE A 12 -6.16 -6.70 -1.75
N SER A 13 -5.67 -6.31 -0.58
CA SER A 13 -4.83 -5.11 -0.45
C SER A 13 -3.55 -5.22 -1.29
N LEU A 14 -2.87 -6.36 -1.26
CA LEU A 14 -1.66 -6.60 -2.05
C LEU A 14 -1.97 -6.52 -3.55
N VAL A 15 -2.97 -7.28 -4.01
CA VAL A 15 -3.35 -7.32 -5.44
C VAL A 15 -3.79 -5.93 -5.92
N ALA A 16 -4.54 -5.19 -5.10
CA ALA A 16 -4.94 -3.82 -5.44
C ALA A 16 -3.73 -2.89 -5.60
N VAL A 17 -2.75 -2.96 -4.69
CA VAL A 17 -1.52 -2.16 -4.81
C VAL A 17 -0.75 -2.52 -6.08
N VAL A 18 -0.58 -3.81 -6.37
CA VAL A 18 0.18 -4.27 -7.55
C VAL A 18 -0.49 -3.91 -8.87
N ILE A 19 -1.82 -3.88 -8.93
CA ILE A 19 -2.54 -3.59 -10.19
C ILE A 19 -2.80 -2.09 -10.35
N VAL A 20 -3.30 -1.43 -9.30
CA VAL A 20 -3.81 -0.06 -9.40
C VAL A 20 -2.69 0.96 -9.27
N CYS A 21 -1.76 0.77 -8.35
CA CYS A 21 -0.76 1.79 -8.05
C CYS A 21 0.24 2.01 -9.21
N PRO A 22 0.68 1.00 -9.99
CA PRO A 22 1.46 1.27 -11.19
C PRO A 22 0.76 2.15 -12.22
N ILE A 23 -0.56 1.97 -12.38
CA ILE A 23 -1.36 2.80 -13.28
C ILE A 23 -1.39 4.24 -12.77
N ILE A 24 -1.56 4.45 -11.47
CA ILE A 24 -1.54 5.79 -10.87
C ILE A 24 -0.13 6.41 -10.99
N TYR A 25 0.92 5.64 -10.73
CA TYR A 25 2.30 6.09 -10.77
C TYR A 25 2.71 6.62 -12.15
N ARG A 26 2.14 6.08 -13.23
CA ARG A 26 2.34 6.60 -14.59
C ARG A 26 1.99 8.07 -14.76
N PHE A 27 1.04 8.58 -13.97
CA PHE A 27 0.63 9.98 -14.02
C PHE A 27 1.48 10.89 -13.11
N LEU A 28 2.49 10.34 -12.43
CA LEU A 28 3.37 11.09 -11.55
C LEU A 28 4.62 11.58 -12.30
N PRO A 29 5.19 12.74 -11.93
CA PRO A 29 6.35 13.33 -12.61
C PRO A 29 7.58 12.42 -12.74
N ASN A 30 7.76 11.47 -11.83
CA ASN A 30 8.89 10.54 -11.87
C ASN A 30 8.78 9.49 -13.00
N TRP A 31 7.60 9.33 -13.62
CA TRP A 31 7.40 8.37 -14.70
C TRP A 31 8.31 8.64 -15.89
N GLU A 32 8.36 9.89 -16.37
CA GLU A 32 9.16 10.25 -17.55
C GLU A 32 10.66 10.01 -17.33
N GLY A 33 11.15 10.31 -16.12
CA GLY A 33 12.53 10.00 -15.73
C GLY A 33 12.80 8.49 -15.76
N LEU A 34 11.90 7.69 -15.17
CA LEU A 34 12.03 6.24 -15.17
C LEU A 34 11.98 5.66 -16.60
N VAL A 35 11.12 6.18 -17.48
CA VAL A 35 11.07 5.80 -18.89
C VAL A 35 12.37 6.17 -19.61
N GLY A 36 12.96 7.32 -19.30
CA GLY A 36 14.27 7.72 -19.83
C GLY A 36 15.39 6.75 -19.45
N ASP A 37 15.33 6.21 -18.22
CA ASP A 37 16.38 5.33 -17.68
C ASP A 37 16.28 3.88 -18.17
N VAL A 38 15.06 3.33 -18.29
CA VAL A 38 14.84 1.89 -18.56
C VAL A 38 13.90 1.60 -19.74
N GLY A 39 13.43 2.62 -20.45
CA GLY A 39 12.41 2.51 -21.50
C GLY A 39 11.00 2.27 -20.94
N GLU A 40 9.96 2.47 -21.77
CA GLU A 40 8.56 2.35 -21.34
C GLU A 40 8.25 0.96 -20.77
N SER A 41 8.68 -0.11 -21.45
CA SER A 41 8.47 -1.48 -20.98
C SER A 41 9.22 -1.79 -19.68
N GLY A 42 10.43 -1.26 -19.53
CA GLY A 42 11.21 -1.38 -18.30
C GLY A 42 10.56 -0.64 -17.14
N ALA A 43 10.03 0.56 -17.38
CA ALA A 43 9.35 1.36 -16.36
C ALA A 43 8.14 0.62 -15.79
N TRP A 44 7.32 -0.02 -16.62
CA TRP A 44 6.22 -0.87 -16.15
C TRP A 44 6.69 -2.03 -15.28
N ILE A 45 7.74 -2.74 -15.69
CA ILE A 45 8.28 -3.89 -14.93
C ILE A 45 8.80 -3.43 -13.57
N VAL A 46 9.64 -2.38 -13.55
CA VAL A 46 10.17 -1.82 -12.29
C VAL A 46 9.03 -1.38 -11.38
N THR A 47 8.02 -0.73 -11.95
CA THR A 47 6.86 -0.24 -11.20
C THR A 47 6.05 -1.36 -10.56
N ILE A 48 5.82 -2.45 -11.27
CA ILE A 48 5.15 -3.63 -10.73
C ILE A 48 5.98 -4.27 -9.61
N ILE A 49 7.30 -4.37 -9.78
CA ILE A 49 8.20 -4.99 -8.80
C ILE A 49 8.17 -4.22 -7.48
N TYR A 50 8.41 -2.91 -7.49
CA TYR A 50 8.45 -2.17 -6.22
C TYR A 50 7.06 -2.08 -5.57
N HIS A 51 5.97 -2.02 -6.34
CA HIS A 51 4.61 -2.08 -5.78
C HIS A 51 4.26 -3.45 -5.22
N THR A 52 4.87 -4.53 -5.72
CA THR A 52 4.75 -5.85 -5.10
C THR A 52 5.38 -5.84 -3.71
N VAL A 53 6.56 -5.23 -3.59
CA VAL A 53 7.23 -5.04 -2.30
C VAL A 53 6.39 -4.14 -1.38
N TYR A 54 5.84 -3.03 -1.88
CA TYR A 54 4.94 -2.17 -1.10
C TYR A 54 3.70 -2.93 -0.63
N GLY A 55 3.10 -3.74 -1.51
CA GLY A 55 1.92 -4.56 -1.24
C GLY A 55 2.13 -5.52 -0.07
N LEU A 56 3.34 -6.08 0.09
CA LEU A 56 3.69 -6.92 1.24
C LEU A 56 3.62 -6.14 2.56
N PHE A 57 4.22 -4.95 2.60
CA PHE A 57 4.24 -4.11 3.81
C PHE A 57 2.88 -3.48 4.11
N VAL A 58 2.15 -3.05 3.08
CA VAL A 58 0.76 -2.62 3.21
C VAL A 58 -0.11 -3.74 3.75
N GLY A 59 0.06 -4.97 3.24
CA GLY A 59 -0.62 -6.16 3.74
C GLY A 59 -0.32 -6.45 5.21
N ALA A 60 0.93 -6.34 5.64
CA ALA A 60 1.31 -6.47 7.04
C ALA A 60 0.66 -5.38 7.93
N GLY A 61 0.60 -4.13 7.46
CA GLY A 61 -0.10 -3.04 8.15
C GLY A 61 -1.61 -3.29 8.26
N THR A 62 -2.24 -3.79 7.19
CA THR A 62 -3.65 -4.19 7.17
C THR A 62 -3.92 -5.31 8.17
N LEU A 63 -3.04 -6.33 8.23
CA LEU A 63 -3.16 -7.43 9.19
C LEU A 63 -3.04 -6.93 10.63
N ALA A 64 -2.00 -6.13 10.92
CA ALA A 64 -1.79 -5.56 12.25
C ALA A 64 -2.99 -4.73 12.71
N SER A 65 -3.53 -3.89 11.82
CA SER A 65 -4.73 -3.09 12.10
C SER A 65 -5.95 -3.98 12.36
N SER A 66 -6.17 -5.01 11.53
CA SER A 66 -7.27 -5.95 11.69
C SER A 66 -7.24 -6.65 13.06
N LEU A 67 -6.06 -7.10 13.50
CA LEU A 67 -5.88 -7.74 14.81
C LEU A 67 -6.18 -6.79 15.97
N VAL A 68 -5.79 -5.52 15.86
CA VAL A 68 -6.09 -4.50 16.89
C VAL A 68 -7.58 -4.15 16.90
N LEU A 69 -8.18 -3.90 15.74
CA LEU A 69 -9.59 -3.54 15.60
C LEU A 69 -10.51 -4.60 16.22
N LYS A 70 -10.16 -5.88 16.06
CA LYS A 70 -10.89 -7.01 16.64
C LYS A 70 -10.94 -6.96 18.17
N LYS A 71 -9.89 -6.45 18.83
CA LYS A 71 -9.86 -6.31 20.30
C LYS A 71 -10.78 -5.20 20.81
N ILE A 72 -11.16 -4.25 19.96
CA ILE A 72 -12.00 -3.10 20.32
C ILE A 72 -13.38 -3.13 19.64
N ASN A 73 -13.86 -4.31 19.24
CA ASN A 73 -15.15 -4.53 18.56
C ASN A 73 -15.34 -3.64 17.32
N ARG A 74 -14.26 -3.41 16.57
CA ARG A 74 -14.29 -2.77 15.25
C ARG A 74 -13.86 -3.78 14.20
N THR A 75 -14.35 -3.62 12.97
CA THR A 75 -13.89 -4.40 11.83
C THR A 75 -13.69 -3.52 10.62
N ASN A 76 -12.80 -3.95 9.73
CA ASN A 76 -12.69 -3.35 8.41
C ASN A 76 -13.36 -4.23 7.36
N SER A 77 -13.98 -3.60 6.37
CA SER A 77 -14.56 -4.27 5.22
C SER A 77 -13.52 -4.40 4.10
N LEU A 78 -13.72 -5.35 3.18
CA LEU A 78 -12.81 -5.56 2.06
C LEU A 78 -12.63 -4.30 1.19
N PRO A 79 -13.70 -3.57 0.79
CA PRO A 79 -13.54 -2.36 -0.01
C PRO A 79 -12.72 -1.27 0.71
N LEU A 80 -12.91 -1.11 2.01
CA LEU A 80 -12.20 -0.11 2.80
C LEU A 80 -10.72 -0.47 2.99
N ALA A 81 -10.39 -1.74 3.15
CA ALA A 81 -9.01 -2.21 3.19
C ALA A 81 -8.28 -2.02 1.84
N VAL A 82 -9.00 -2.18 0.72
CA VAL A 82 -8.48 -1.89 -0.62
C VAL A 82 -8.20 -0.39 -0.79
N VAL A 83 -9.15 0.47 -0.41
CA VAL A 83 -8.96 1.93 -0.46
C VAL A 83 -7.80 2.37 0.44
N ALA A 84 -7.72 1.86 1.67
CA ALA A 84 -6.60 2.15 2.58
C ALA A 84 -5.25 1.74 1.97
N ALA A 85 -5.19 0.57 1.30
CA ALA A 85 -3.99 0.06 0.68
C ALA A 85 -3.50 0.93 -0.48
N ILE A 86 -4.42 1.27 -1.40
CA ILE A 86 -4.11 2.14 -2.55
C ILE A 86 -3.63 3.51 -2.06
N LEU A 87 -4.35 4.12 -1.11
CA LEU A 87 -3.95 5.41 -0.54
C LEU A 87 -2.57 5.33 0.10
N SER A 88 -2.27 4.29 0.88
CA SER A 88 -0.96 4.13 1.53
C SER A 88 0.20 4.14 0.54
N ALA A 89 0.07 3.38 -0.56
CA ALA A 89 1.10 3.28 -1.59
C ALA A 89 1.24 4.60 -2.38
N VAL A 90 0.12 5.19 -2.83
CA VAL A 90 0.13 6.45 -3.58
C VAL A 90 0.70 7.59 -2.76
N PHE A 91 0.37 7.67 -1.47
CA PHE A 91 0.95 8.68 -0.59
C PHE A 91 2.47 8.53 -0.47
N LEU A 92 3.00 7.30 -0.42
CA LEU A 92 4.44 7.10 -0.39
C LEU A 92 5.09 7.54 -1.71
N ASP A 93 4.49 7.22 -2.86
CA ASP A 93 5.01 7.66 -4.17
C ASP A 93 5.07 9.19 -4.24
N VAL A 94 3.99 9.85 -3.82
CA VAL A 94 3.92 11.31 -3.75
C VAL A 94 4.96 11.86 -2.76
N LEU A 95 5.14 11.22 -1.60
CA LEU A 95 6.13 11.63 -0.62
C LEU A 95 7.56 11.58 -1.19
N PHE A 96 7.88 10.57 -1.99
CA PHE A 96 9.18 10.42 -2.63
C PHE A 96 9.47 11.46 -3.70
N ILE A 97 8.44 12.02 -4.33
CA ILE A 97 8.58 13.17 -5.21
C ILE A 97 9.04 14.40 -4.41
N TYR A 98 8.44 14.66 -3.25
CA TYR A 98 8.74 15.86 -2.46
C TYR A 98 10.03 15.77 -1.63
N ILE A 99 10.28 14.63 -0.98
CA ILE A 99 11.38 14.49 -0.01
C ILE A 99 12.65 13.95 -0.68
N LYS A 100 12.59 13.59 -1.97
CA LYS A 100 13.57 12.80 -2.73
C LYS A 100 13.78 11.42 -2.09
N ALA A 101 13.60 10.36 -2.87
CA ALA A 101 13.66 8.98 -2.40
C ALA A 101 14.95 8.64 -1.60
N ASN A 102 16.08 9.26 -1.94
CA ASN A 102 17.37 9.01 -1.28
C ASN A 102 17.42 9.48 0.19
N THR A 103 16.49 10.34 0.61
CA THR A 103 16.44 10.86 1.98
C THR A 103 15.81 9.84 2.95
N ILE A 104 14.85 9.05 2.46
CA ILE A 104 14.11 8.07 3.23
C ILE A 104 14.59 6.70 2.77
N GLY A 105 15.65 6.19 3.38
CA GLY A 105 16.16 4.85 3.09
C GLY A 105 15.06 3.78 3.19
N PHE A 106 15.30 2.60 2.60
CA PHE A 106 14.31 1.52 2.49
C PHE A 106 13.57 1.20 3.81
N ALA A 107 14.28 1.11 4.93
CA ALA A 107 13.68 0.86 6.24
C ALA A 107 12.67 1.95 6.66
N GLY A 108 12.97 3.22 6.36
CA GLY A 108 12.07 4.34 6.60
C GLY A 108 10.82 4.26 5.73
N ALA A 109 10.97 3.93 4.46
CA ALA A 109 9.85 3.74 3.52
C ALA A 109 8.90 2.64 3.99
N VAL A 110 9.47 1.51 4.43
CA VAL A 110 8.74 0.38 5.00
C VAL A 110 7.97 0.79 6.25
N ALA A 111 8.63 1.50 7.18
CA ALA A 111 8.00 1.98 8.39
C ALA A 111 6.81 2.92 8.08
N ILE A 112 6.97 3.82 7.11
CA ILE A 112 5.90 4.73 6.68
C ILE A 112 4.73 3.95 6.08
N LEU A 113 4.98 3.00 5.15
CA LEU A 113 3.90 2.18 4.56
C LEU A 113 3.14 1.37 5.59
N LEU A 114 3.85 0.74 6.53
CA LEU A 114 3.26 -0.02 7.63
C LEU A 114 2.37 0.89 8.49
N ALA A 115 2.90 2.03 8.91
CA ALA A 115 2.19 2.98 9.78
C ALA A 115 0.98 3.61 9.07
N MET A 116 1.12 3.98 7.80
CA MET A 116 0.03 4.54 6.99
C MET A 116 -1.06 3.51 6.74
N SER A 117 -0.70 2.31 6.30
CA SER A 117 -1.67 1.23 6.09
C SER A 117 -2.41 0.88 7.37
N PHE A 118 -1.69 0.78 8.50
CA PHE A 118 -2.30 0.55 9.80
C PHE A 118 -3.32 1.64 10.15
N THR A 119 -2.89 2.91 10.04
CA THR A 119 -3.68 4.08 10.43
C THR A 119 -4.90 4.25 9.55
N LEU A 120 -4.77 4.12 8.24
CA LEU A 120 -5.88 4.25 7.29
C LEU A 120 -6.91 3.13 7.49
N ASN A 121 -6.46 1.88 7.67
CA ASN A 121 -7.37 0.79 8.02
C ASN A 121 -8.08 1.05 9.35
N PHE A 122 -7.38 1.63 10.33
CA PHE A 122 -7.94 1.93 11.64
C PHE A 122 -9.00 3.03 11.56
N VAL A 123 -8.69 4.13 10.87
CA VAL A 123 -9.59 5.28 10.67
C VAL A 123 -10.84 4.88 9.90
N LEU A 124 -10.70 4.13 8.80
CA LEU A 124 -11.82 3.72 7.95
C LEU A 124 -12.69 2.62 8.57
N SER A 125 -12.20 1.91 9.59
CA SER A 125 -12.94 0.82 10.22
C SER A 125 -14.27 1.27 10.84
N ARG A 126 -15.19 0.33 11.04
CA ARG A 126 -16.52 0.60 11.63
C ARG A 126 -16.76 -0.30 12.83
N LYS A 127 -17.73 0.05 13.69
CA LYS A 127 -18.18 -0.85 14.77
C LYS A 127 -18.65 -2.19 14.17
N ALA A 128 -18.28 -3.28 14.82
CA ALA A 128 -18.83 -4.59 14.50
C ALA A 128 -20.33 -4.58 14.85
N VAL A 129 -21.17 -4.83 13.85
CA VAL A 129 -22.61 -5.10 14.03
C VAL A 129 -22.77 -6.59 14.22
#